data_AF-A0A8U0IJZ5-F1
#
_entry.id   AF-A0A8U0IJZ5-F1
#
_cell.length_a   1.000
_cell.length_b   1.000
_cell.length_c   1.000
_cell.angle_alpha   90.00
_cell.angle_beta   90.00
_cell.angle_gamma   90.00
#
_symmetry.space_group_name_H-M   'P 1'
#
loop_
_entity.id
_entity.type
_entity.pdbx_description
1 polymer ?
#
loop_
_entity_poly.entity_id
_entity_poly.type
_entity_poly.pdbx_seq_one_letter_code
_entity_poly.pdbx_strand_id
1 'polypeptide(L)'
;MVSDSSDSDGDSLHRNLYDDLAFDELEPSGTFTREAAERFFPVHEEKRIDTMDRPVVIECACPGWQPGGDHYPAVPDSKGEQIQELVDSVEAGAAAVHVHPRDEDRRPRWNDNELLVDLLDPVFEECGDVITFSQGWEVSPHADYVSGVADLLERGDGNKYCQGGVVLPPGLFGAGALHSVSSITEAVRYYEENGVKPVFQLYDTHVLRDLKHHVFDQDEAVWDPFVLCIRAGAHDSLTTGNDPWSYFKVISELHNVRQTVDNSVVGLYPGGRNWLPMLAMGLIAGANVVRVGIEDAYWKYPHSDELIEKNSEVVELAVELAEMLGREVVTDPVRAREILGMEYTSPR
;
A
#
# COMPACT_ATOMS: atom_id res chain seq x y z
N MET A 1 -73.73 22.39 -37.36
CA MET A 1 -73.14 23.46 -38.19
C MET A 1 -71.96 24.02 -37.40
N VAL A 2 -70.76 23.99 -38.00
CA VAL A 2 -69.53 24.74 -37.63
C VAL A 2 -68.85 24.25 -36.34
N SER A 3 -67.54 23.97 -36.23
CA SER A 3 -66.40 23.77 -37.14
C SER A 3 -65.22 23.24 -36.31
N ASP A 4 -64.24 22.61 -36.96
CA ASP A 4 -62.92 22.22 -36.45
C ASP A 4 -62.20 23.26 -35.56
N SER A 5 -61.43 22.75 -34.60
CA SER A 5 -60.05 23.19 -34.39
C SER A 5 -59.24 22.05 -33.77
N SER A 6 -58.60 21.26 -34.63
CA SER A 6 -57.42 20.45 -34.30
C SER A 6 -56.23 21.38 -34.09
N ASP A 7 -55.72 21.46 -32.86
CA ASP A 7 -54.34 21.91 -32.62
C ASP A 7 -53.66 20.87 -31.74
N SER A 8 -52.90 20.01 -32.41
CA SER A 8 -51.95 19.09 -31.84
C SER A 8 -50.57 19.76 -31.83
N ASP A 9 -50.32 20.64 -30.87
CA ASP A 9 -48.96 21.12 -30.59
C ASP A 9 -48.45 20.44 -29.33
N GLY A 10 -48.09 19.17 -29.50
CA GLY A 10 -47.28 18.41 -28.55
C GLY A 10 -45.80 18.62 -28.84
N ASP A 11 -45.31 19.87 -28.77
CA ASP A 11 -43.89 20.14 -28.89
C ASP A 11 -43.26 19.86 -27.51
N SER A 12 -42.63 18.69 -27.38
CA SER A 12 -41.84 18.32 -26.21
C SER A 12 -40.78 19.39 -25.97
N LEU A 13 -40.75 19.98 -24.77
CA LEU A 13 -39.72 20.93 -24.31
C LEU A 13 -38.28 20.37 -24.33
N HIS A 14 -38.13 19.09 -24.66
CA HIS A 14 -36.85 18.41 -24.85
C HIS A 14 -36.87 17.66 -26.17
N ARG A 15 -36.56 18.36 -27.27
CA ARG A 15 -36.10 17.73 -28.50
C ARG A 15 -34.64 17.34 -28.29
N ASN A 16 -34.34 16.04 -28.33
CA ASN A 16 -32.98 15.54 -28.29
C ASN A 16 -32.27 15.94 -29.59
N LEU A 17 -30.99 16.27 -29.53
CA LEU A 17 -30.18 16.76 -30.66
C LEU A 17 -30.12 15.77 -31.84
N TYR A 18 -30.56 14.52 -31.61
CA TYR A 18 -30.55 13.41 -32.56
C TYR A 18 -31.95 12.99 -33.06
N ASP A 19 -33.03 13.62 -32.60
CA ASP A 19 -34.40 13.18 -32.92
C ASP A 19 -34.79 13.37 -34.39
N ASP A 20 -34.10 14.28 -35.11
CA ASP A 20 -34.33 14.53 -36.53
C ASP A 20 -33.23 13.90 -37.45
N LEU A 21 -32.33 13.07 -36.90
CA LEU A 21 -31.27 12.40 -37.66
C LEU A 21 -31.58 10.91 -37.84
N ALA A 22 -31.80 10.48 -39.08
CA ALA A 22 -31.84 9.06 -39.42
C ALA A 22 -30.42 8.48 -39.27
N PHE A 23 -30.20 7.60 -38.29
CA PHE A 23 -28.89 7.00 -38.01
C PHE A 23 -28.29 6.27 -39.23
N ASP A 24 -29.13 5.85 -40.16
CA ASP A 24 -28.79 5.12 -41.38
C ASP A 24 -28.26 6.04 -42.49
N GLU A 25 -28.46 7.36 -42.36
CA GLU A 25 -27.97 8.41 -43.28
C GLU A 25 -26.68 9.07 -42.76
N LEU A 26 -26.24 8.72 -41.55
CA LEU A 26 -24.91 9.08 -41.06
C LEU A 26 -23.89 8.20 -41.81
N GLU A 27 -23.30 8.76 -42.87
CA GLU A 27 -22.07 8.23 -43.47
C GLU A 27 -21.09 7.86 -42.34
N PRO A 28 -20.52 6.62 -42.31
CA PRO A 28 -19.53 6.24 -41.32
C PRO A 28 -18.40 7.25 -41.41
N SER A 29 -18.37 8.16 -40.45
CA SER A 29 -17.60 9.39 -40.58
C SER A 29 -16.11 9.09 -40.86
N GLY A 30 -15.70 9.31 -42.11
CA GLY A 30 -14.39 9.89 -42.39
C GLY A 30 -14.29 11.33 -41.85
N THR A 31 -15.37 11.86 -41.27
CA THR A 31 -15.56 13.23 -40.78
C THR A 31 -15.28 13.43 -39.30
N PHE A 32 -15.00 12.38 -38.50
CA PHE A 32 -14.49 12.55 -37.14
C PHE A 32 -12.96 12.58 -37.17
N THR A 33 -12.41 13.64 -37.76
CA THR A 33 -10.96 13.89 -37.78
C THR A 33 -10.49 14.21 -36.36
N ARG A 34 -9.19 14.01 -36.08
CA ARG A 34 -8.59 14.43 -34.79
C ARG A 34 -8.91 15.91 -34.47
N GLU A 35 -8.88 16.78 -35.47
CA GLU A 35 -9.25 18.20 -35.31
C GLU A 35 -10.75 18.42 -34.98
N ALA A 36 -11.65 17.62 -35.56
CA ALA A 36 -13.07 17.67 -35.21
C ALA A 36 -13.32 17.11 -33.80
N ALA A 37 -12.62 16.03 -33.45
CA ALA A 37 -12.63 15.44 -32.12
C ALA A 37 -12.10 16.45 -31.08
N GLU A 38 -10.96 17.09 -31.32
CA GLU A 38 -10.39 18.15 -30.47
C GLU A 38 -11.34 19.34 -30.31
N ARG A 39 -12.02 19.75 -31.39
CA ARG A 39 -12.97 20.88 -31.37
C ARG A 39 -14.27 20.60 -30.61
N PHE A 40 -14.84 19.41 -30.77
CA PHE A 40 -16.15 19.07 -30.19
C PHE A 40 -16.05 18.28 -28.87
N PHE A 41 -14.92 17.60 -28.66
CA PHE A 41 -14.64 16.71 -27.54
C PHE A 41 -13.22 17.00 -27.04
N PRO A 42 -13.01 18.12 -26.32
CA PRO A 42 -11.70 18.48 -25.78
C PRO A 42 -11.15 17.43 -24.80
N VAL A 43 -11.95 16.43 -24.41
CA VAL A 43 -11.52 15.21 -23.72
C VAL A 43 -10.33 14.50 -24.40
N HIS A 44 -10.16 14.64 -25.72
CA HIS A 44 -9.00 14.08 -26.43
C HIS A 44 -7.68 14.83 -26.15
N GLU A 45 -7.75 16.04 -25.59
CA GLU A 45 -6.60 16.84 -25.17
C GLU A 45 -6.33 16.73 -23.66
N GLU A 46 -7.20 16.05 -22.91
CA GLU A 46 -7.00 15.86 -21.48
C GLU A 46 -5.69 15.12 -21.21
N LYS A 47 -4.92 15.66 -20.27
CA LYS A 47 -3.69 15.03 -19.84
C LYS A 47 -4.03 13.75 -19.08
N ARG A 48 -3.10 12.79 -19.10
CA ARG A 48 -3.17 11.63 -18.21
C ARG A 48 -3.32 12.08 -16.76
N ILE A 49 -4.15 11.34 -16.02
CA ILE A 49 -4.32 11.56 -14.59
C ILE A 49 -3.09 10.99 -13.88
N ASP A 50 -2.21 11.89 -13.45
CA ASP A 50 -0.92 11.55 -12.86
C ASP A 50 -1.03 10.61 -11.64
N THR A 51 -2.07 10.72 -10.80
CA THR A 51 -2.28 9.77 -9.69
C THR A 51 -2.60 8.35 -10.16
N MET A 52 -3.23 8.21 -11.33
CA MET A 52 -3.61 6.92 -11.90
C MET A 52 -2.53 6.32 -12.82
N ASP A 53 -1.66 7.15 -13.40
CA ASP A 53 -0.53 6.71 -14.24
C ASP A 53 0.65 6.15 -13.41
N ARG A 54 0.60 6.30 -12.08
CA ARG A 54 1.61 5.74 -11.17
C ARG A 54 1.40 4.21 -11.01
N PRO A 55 2.46 3.39 -11.11
CA PRO A 55 2.38 1.97 -10.75
C PRO A 55 2.21 1.79 -9.23
N VAL A 56 1.61 0.67 -8.81
CA VAL A 56 1.50 0.25 -7.41
C VAL A 56 2.33 -1.00 -7.14
N VAL A 57 3.08 -0.99 -6.03
CA VAL A 57 3.66 -2.18 -5.42
C VAL A 57 2.73 -2.66 -4.31
N ILE A 58 2.45 -3.97 -4.27
CA ILE A 58 1.66 -4.56 -3.19
C ILE A 58 2.59 -5.31 -2.25
N GLU A 59 2.52 -4.93 -0.98
CA GLU A 59 3.19 -5.57 0.15
C GLU A 59 2.19 -6.47 0.88
N CYS A 60 2.51 -7.76 1.00
CA CYS A 60 1.75 -8.72 1.77
C CYS A 60 2.22 -8.72 3.23
N ALA A 61 1.30 -8.54 4.18
CA ALA A 61 1.58 -8.63 5.61
C ALA A 61 0.94 -9.90 6.22
N CYS A 62 1.74 -10.95 6.35
CA CYS A 62 1.33 -12.27 6.83
C CYS A 62 2.49 -12.92 7.59
N PRO A 63 2.28 -13.60 8.72
CA PRO A 63 1.00 -13.92 9.38
C PRO A 63 0.52 -12.90 10.42
N GLY A 64 1.24 -11.79 10.58
CA GLY A 64 0.92 -10.74 11.54
C GLY A 64 1.31 -11.00 12.99
N TRP A 65 0.94 -10.07 13.88
CA TRP A 65 1.35 -10.06 15.29
C TRP A 65 0.33 -10.73 16.23
N GLN A 66 -0.83 -11.12 15.72
CA GLN A 66 -1.98 -11.55 16.52
C GLN A 66 -1.96 -13.05 16.82
N PRO A 67 -2.69 -13.52 17.85
CA PRO A 67 -2.94 -14.95 18.01
C PRO A 67 -3.86 -15.46 16.89
N GLY A 68 -3.47 -16.57 16.25
CA GLY A 68 -4.26 -17.25 15.21
C GLY A 68 -5.30 -18.23 15.75
N GLY A 69 -5.67 -19.21 14.92
CA GLY A 69 -6.63 -20.26 15.24
C GLY A 69 -8.09 -19.87 14.99
N ASP A 70 -9.03 -20.43 15.77
CA ASP A 70 -10.48 -20.31 15.54
C ASP A 70 -11.01 -18.87 15.50
N HIS A 71 -10.25 -17.90 16.02
CA HIS A 71 -10.63 -16.49 16.00
C HIS A 71 -10.36 -15.80 14.64
N TYR A 72 -9.28 -16.17 13.96
CA TYR A 72 -8.82 -15.53 12.72
C TYR A 72 -8.28 -16.62 11.77
N PRO A 73 -9.12 -17.19 10.90
CA PRO A 73 -8.79 -18.40 10.13
C PRO A 73 -7.64 -18.19 9.13
N ALA A 74 -7.45 -16.98 8.63
CA ALA A 74 -6.35 -16.65 7.73
C ALA A 74 -4.98 -16.48 8.40
N VAL A 75 -4.88 -16.59 9.73
CA VAL A 75 -3.58 -16.60 10.41
C VAL A 75 -3.04 -18.03 10.36
N PRO A 76 -1.97 -18.31 9.60
CA PRO A 76 -1.40 -19.65 9.54
C PRO A 76 -0.76 -20.04 10.88
N ASP A 77 -0.95 -21.30 11.27
CA ASP A 77 -0.57 -21.81 12.59
C ASP A 77 0.76 -22.59 12.54
N SER A 78 1.11 -23.18 11.40
CA SER A 78 2.32 -23.97 11.21
C SER A 78 3.36 -23.29 10.33
N LYS A 79 4.62 -23.77 10.38
CA LYS A 79 5.69 -23.33 9.47
C LYS A 79 5.32 -23.51 8.00
N GLY A 80 4.74 -24.67 7.66
CA GLY A 80 4.35 -24.98 6.28
C GLY A 80 3.21 -24.10 5.76
N GLU A 81 2.21 -23.81 6.60
CA GLU A 81 1.13 -22.89 6.25
C GLU A 81 1.63 -21.45 6.09
N GLN A 82 2.57 -21.00 6.94
CA GLN A 82 3.20 -19.68 6.80
C GLN A 82 3.93 -19.55 5.46
N ILE A 83 4.71 -20.56 5.08
CA ILE A 83 5.42 -20.59 3.79
C ILE A 83 4.40 -20.56 2.64
N GLN A 84 3.39 -21.44 2.68
CA GLN A 84 2.41 -21.53 1.60
C GLN A 84 1.62 -20.23 1.43
N GLU A 85 1.17 -19.59 2.51
CA GLU A 85 0.45 -18.32 2.41
C GLU A 85 1.32 -17.19 1.86
N LEU A 86 2.64 -17.18 2.14
CA LEU A 86 3.56 -16.22 1.54
C LEU A 86 3.75 -16.49 0.05
N VAL A 87 3.91 -17.75 -0.36
CA VAL A 87 4.00 -18.16 -1.77
C VAL A 87 2.71 -17.77 -2.50
N ASP A 88 1.55 -18.17 -1.98
CA ASP A 88 0.24 -17.86 -2.57
C ASP A 88 0.04 -16.34 -2.70
N SER A 89 0.52 -15.55 -1.73
CA SER A 89 0.42 -14.09 -1.77
C SER A 89 1.34 -13.47 -2.84
N VAL A 90 2.54 -14.01 -3.05
CA VAL A 90 3.42 -13.57 -4.14
C VAL A 90 2.85 -13.96 -5.50
N GLU A 91 2.35 -15.18 -5.64
CA GLU A 91 1.66 -15.65 -6.85
C GLU A 91 0.40 -14.82 -7.17
N ALA A 92 -0.33 -14.38 -6.15
CA ALA A 92 -1.48 -13.49 -6.28
C ALA A 92 -1.10 -12.09 -6.79
N GLY A 93 0.16 -11.67 -6.65
CA GLY A 93 0.66 -10.40 -7.19
C GLY A 93 1.36 -9.49 -6.17
N ALA A 94 1.67 -9.95 -4.96
CA ALA A 94 2.54 -9.21 -4.05
C ALA A 94 3.99 -9.26 -4.56
N ALA A 95 4.64 -8.09 -4.71
CA ALA A 95 6.07 -8.02 -5.00
C ALA A 95 6.92 -7.96 -3.70
N ALA A 96 6.27 -7.77 -2.56
CA ALA A 96 6.93 -7.66 -1.28
C ALA A 96 6.20 -8.38 -0.16
N VAL A 97 6.95 -8.82 0.85
CA VAL A 97 6.43 -9.49 2.04
C VAL A 97 6.95 -8.83 3.32
N HIS A 98 6.07 -8.71 4.30
CA HIS A 98 6.36 -8.34 5.68
C HIS A 98 5.93 -9.47 6.59
N VAL A 99 6.87 -10.03 7.33
CA VAL A 99 6.67 -11.31 8.03
C VAL A 99 7.04 -11.18 9.50
N HIS A 100 6.08 -11.56 10.35
CA HIS A 100 6.32 -11.81 11.77
C HIS A 100 6.22 -13.31 12.02
N PRO A 101 7.36 -14.03 12.17
CA PRO A 101 7.35 -15.49 12.26
C PRO A 101 6.55 -16.00 13.46
N ARG A 102 6.04 -17.22 13.34
CA ARG A 102 5.31 -17.92 14.40
C ARG A 102 5.93 -19.29 14.67
N ASP A 103 6.14 -19.60 15.94
CA ASP A 103 6.68 -20.88 16.38
C ASP A 103 5.62 -22.01 16.38
N GLU A 104 6.05 -23.24 16.65
CA GLU A 104 5.19 -24.43 16.70
C GLU A 104 4.08 -24.36 17.77
N ASP A 105 4.26 -23.51 18.80
CA ASP A 105 3.25 -23.22 19.82
C ASP A 105 2.23 -22.16 19.35
N ARG A 106 2.28 -21.79 18.07
CA ARG A 106 1.44 -20.79 17.41
C ARG A 106 1.66 -19.38 17.98
N ARG A 107 2.83 -19.09 18.57
CA ARG A 107 3.12 -17.78 19.15
C ARG A 107 3.94 -16.92 18.20
N PRO A 108 3.62 -15.62 18.06
CA PRO A 108 4.46 -14.70 17.31
C PRO A 108 5.86 -14.61 17.94
N ARG A 109 6.88 -14.58 17.09
CA ARG A 109 8.30 -14.50 17.42
C ARG A 109 8.94 -13.37 16.62
N TRP A 110 8.52 -12.15 16.94
CA TRP A 110 8.80 -10.95 16.14
C TRP A 110 10.29 -10.67 15.89
N ASN A 111 11.16 -11.07 16.82
CA ASN A 111 12.61 -10.83 16.76
C ASN A 111 13.41 -12.13 16.57
N ASP A 112 12.77 -13.20 16.06
CA ASP A 112 13.41 -14.49 15.83
C ASP A 112 13.85 -14.60 14.36
N ASN A 113 15.03 -14.06 14.10
CA ASN A 113 15.62 -13.99 12.76
C ASN A 113 15.96 -15.37 12.18
N GLU A 114 16.30 -16.34 13.03
CA GLU A 114 16.54 -17.71 12.57
C GLU A 114 15.23 -18.28 11.99
N LEU A 115 14.14 -18.15 12.74
CA LEU A 115 12.82 -18.58 12.26
C LEU A 115 12.35 -17.79 11.03
N LEU A 116 12.66 -16.48 10.95
CA LEU A 116 12.35 -15.66 9.77
C LEU A 116 13.05 -16.19 8.51
N VAL A 117 14.36 -16.44 8.60
CA VAL A 117 15.15 -17.00 7.49
C VAL A 117 14.60 -18.37 7.09
N ASP A 118 14.31 -19.21 8.09
CA ASP A 118 13.72 -20.54 7.92
C ASP A 118 12.38 -20.55 7.18
N LEU A 119 11.64 -19.44 7.20
CA LEU A 119 10.39 -19.24 6.45
C LEU A 119 10.65 -18.63 5.07
N LEU A 120 11.54 -17.66 4.97
CA LEU A 120 11.79 -16.92 3.73
C LEU A 120 12.59 -17.75 2.71
N ASP A 121 13.51 -18.62 3.14
CA ASP A 121 14.31 -19.44 2.22
C ASP A 121 13.44 -20.29 1.27
N PRO A 122 12.48 -21.09 1.75
CA PRO A 122 11.54 -21.79 0.88
C PRO A 122 10.72 -20.87 -0.03
N VAL A 123 10.35 -19.67 0.44
CA VAL A 123 9.62 -18.69 -0.38
C VAL A 123 10.49 -18.23 -1.55
N PHE A 124 11.78 -17.95 -1.31
CA PHE A 124 12.72 -17.62 -2.40
C PHE A 124 12.94 -18.79 -3.37
N GLU A 125 12.96 -20.04 -2.87
CA GLU A 125 13.11 -21.23 -3.70
C GLU A 125 11.92 -21.42 -4.65
N GLU A 126 10.70 -21.18 -4.18
CA GLU A 126 9.47 -21.37 -4.96
C GLU A 126 9.14 -20.15 -5.85
N CYS A 127 9.26 -18.94 -5.32
CA CYS A 127 8.85 -17.71 -6.01
C CYS A 127 9.98 -17.03 -6.80
N GLY A 128 11.24 -17.38 -6.52
CA GLY A 128 12.39 -16.61 -6.98
C GLY A 128 12.62 -15.38 -6.10
N ASP A 129 12.91 -14.24 -6.72
CA ASP A 129 13.20 -12.99 -5.99
C ASP A 129 11.92 -12.38 -5.41
N VAL A 130 12.01 -11.80 -4.21
CA VAL A 130 10.92 -11.07 -3.54
C VAL A 130 11.50 -9.98 -2.65
N ILE A 131 10.80 -8.85 -2.51
CA ILE A 131 11.23 -7.77 -1.59
C ILE A 131 10.83 -8.15 -0.17
N THR A 132 11.78 -8.06 0.76
CA THR A 132 11.56 -8.36 2.18
C THR A 132 11.57 -7.08 3.00
N PHE A 133 10.44 -6.79 3.64
CA PHE A 133 10.34 -5.78 4.68
C PHE A 133 10.44 -6.48 6.04
N SER A 134 11.29 -5.97 6.91
CA SER A 134 11.46 -6.52 8.26
C SER A 134 11.48 -5.41 9.30
N GLN A 135 11.12 -5.78 10.52
CA GLN A 135 11.06 -4.90 11.67
C GLN A 135 11.51 -5.63 12.92
N GLY A 136 12.42 -5.01 13.68
CA GLY A 136 12.59 -5.32 15.10
C GLY A 136 11.42 -4.76 15.90
N TRP A 137 10.64 -5.62 16.57
CA TRP A 137 9.51 -5.19 17.38
C TRP A 137 9.98 -4.92 18.81
N GLU A 138 10.38 -3.67 19.09
CA GLU A 138 10.71 -3.20 20.42
C GLU A 138 10.12 -1.82 20.69
N VAL A 139 9.07 -1.73 21.50
CA VAL A 139 8.49 -0.44 21.88
C VAL A 139 9.24 0.15 23.08
N SER A 140 10.24 0.99 22.79
CA SER A 140 11.13 1.58 23.79
C SER A 140 11.72 2.90 23.29
N PRO A 141 11.84 3.94 24.14
CA PRO A 141 12.63 5.14 23.81
C PRO A 141 14.07 4.81 23.41
N HIS A 142 14.60 3.66 23.83
CA HIS A 142 15.94 3.16 23.50
C HIS A 142 15.89 1.88 22.66
N ALA A 143 14.88 1.75 21.80
CA ALA A 143 14.71 0.57 20.95
C ALA A 143 15.96 0.30 20.12
N ASP A 144 16.36 -0.96 20.08
CA ASP A 144 17.47 -1.45 19.27
C ASP A 144 16.97 -1.86 17.88
N TYR A 145 17.19 -0.97 16.91
CA TYR A 145 16.90 -1.23 15.50
C TYR A 145 18.05 -1.91 14.75
N VAL A 146 19.25 -1.92 15.34
CA VAL A 146 20.49 -2.26 14.66
C VAL A 146 20.78 -3.75 14.78
N SER A 147 20.72 -4.32 15.98
CA SER A 147 21.19 -5.69 16.22
C SER A 147 20.42 -6.73 15.40
N GLY A 148 19.09 -6.60 15.31
CA GLY A 148 18.26 -7.50 14.53
C GLY A 148 18.56 -7.43 13.02
N VAL A 149 18.76 -6.22 12.49
CA VAL A 149 19.09 -6.05 11.07
C VAL A 149 20.51 -6.50 10.78
N ALA A 150 21.46 -6.26 11.67
CA ALA A 150 22.84 -6.73 11.55
C ALA A 150 22.91 -8.27 11.42
N ASP A 151 22.17 -9.00 12.25
CA ASP A 151 22.10 -10.47 12.19
C ASP A 151 21.44 -10.95 10.88
N LEU A 152 20.40 -10.26 10.37
CA LEU A 152 19.80 -10.58 9.07
C LEU A 152 20.76 -10.33 7.89
N LEU A 153 21.55 -9.25 7.96
CA LEU A 153 22.57 -8.94 6.96
C LEU A 153 23.67 -9.99 6.94
N GLU A 154 24.12 -10.48 8.11
CA GLU A 154 25.11 -11.55 8.21
C GLU A 154 24.56 -12.86 7.63
N ARG A 155 23.32 -13.23 7.96
CA ARG A 155 22.67 -14.45 7.43
C ARG A 155 22.45 -14.39 5.92
N GLY A 156 22.17 -13.20 5.39
CA GLY A 156 21.85 -12.99 3.98
C GLY A 156 23.06 -12.71 3.08
N ASP A 157 24.28 -12.60 3.64
CA ASP A 157 25.46 -12.04 2.96
C ASP A 157 25.12 -10.71 2.25
N GLY A 158 24.36 -9.86 2.94
CA GLY A 158 23.68 -8.70 2.37
C GLY A 158 22.20 -8.68 2.75
N ASN A 159 21.42 -7.85 2.05
CA ASN A 159 20.08 -7.49 2.48
C ASN A 159 18.93 -8.44 2.07
N LYS A 160 19.22 -9.67 1.63
CA LYS A 160 18.21 -10.66 1.18
C LYS A 160 16.98 -10.74 2.10
N TYR A 161 17.18 -10.79 3.42
CA TYR A 161 16.10 -10.96 4.41
C TYR A 161 15.56 -9.65 5.01
N CYS A 162 16.16 -8.50 4.67
CA CYS A 162 15.72 -7.19 5.14
C CYS A 162 16.15 -6.12 4.13
N GLN A 163 15.40 -5.97 3.04
CA GLN A 163 15.65 -4.95 2.03
C GLN A 163 15.07 -3.60 2.44
N GLY A 164 13.91 -3.62 3.12
CA GLY A 164 13.28 -2.47 3.75
C GLY A 164 13.21 -2.64 5.27
N GLY A 165 13.85 -1.74 6.01
CA GLY A 165 13.81 -1.71 7.47
C GLY A 165 12.72 -0.77 7.97
N VAL A 166 11.71 -1.31 8.66
CA VAL A 166 10.63 -0.48 9.21
C VAL A 166 11.16 0.42 10.32
N VAL A 167 10.90 1.72 10.18
CA VAL A 167 11.19 2.73 11.19
C VAL A 167 9.88 3.26 11.75
N LEU A 168 9.68 3.10 13.06
CA LEU A 168 8.55 3.67 13.77
C LEU A 168 8.95 5.04 14.33
N PRO A 169 8.35 6.14 13.85
CA PRO A 169 8.69 7.48 14.29
C PRO A 169 8.29 7.76 15.75
N PRO A 170 8.71 8.91 16.33
CA PRO A 170 8.34 9.28 17.68
C PRO A 170 6.82 9.49 17.77
N GLY A 171 6.11 8.55 18.38
CA GLY A 171 4.69 8.69 18.68
C GLY A 171 4.48 9.43 20.01
N LEU A 172 3.48 10.32 20.07
CA LEU A 172 3.14 11.07 21.27
C LEU A 172 2.10 10.26 22.09
N PHE A 173 2.56 9.54 23.12
CA PHE A 173 1.69 9.08 24.20
C PHE A 173 2.27 9.43 25.57
N GLY A 174 1.38 9.81 26.49
CA GLY A 174 1.65 10.41 27.80
C GLY A 174 2.37 9.55 28.84
N ALA A 175 3.38 8.77 28.45
CA ALA A 175 4.37 8.16 29.32
C ALA A 175 5.75 7.93 28.66
N GLY A 176 5.97 8.34 27.40
CA GLY A 176 7.25 8.19 26.70
C GLY A 176 7.03 8.11 25.19
N ALA A 177 7.95 8.67 24.40
CA ALA A 177 7.95 8.42 22.95
C ALA A 177 8.06 6.91 22.70
N LEU A 178 7.34 6.38 21.70
CA LEU A 178 7.48 4.97 21.29
C LEU A 178 8.95 4.64 20.98
N HIS A 179 9.64 5.58 20.33
CA HIS A 179 11.07 5.53 20.01
C HIS A 179 11.66 6.94 20.10
N SER A 180 12.90 7.07 20.57
CA SER A 180 13.57 8.38 20.59
C SER A 180 14.06 8.77 19.19
N VAL A 181 14.16 10.08 18.94
CA VAL A 181 14.80 10.62 17.72
C VAL A 181 16.22 10.07 17.57
N SER A 182 16.96 9.88 18.68
CA SER A 182 18.30 9.29 18.64
C SER A 182 18.30 7.84 18.14
N SER A 183 17.40 6.99 18.64
CA SER A 183 17.30 5.59 18.17
C SER A 183 16.89 5.53 16.70
N ILE A 184 15.98 6.41 16.27
CA ILE A 184 15.56 6.50 14.86
C ILE A 184 16.72 6.96 13.97
N THR A 185 17.45 7.97 14.39
CA THR A 185 18.61 8.49 13.64
C THR A 185 19.71 7.44 13.51
N GLU A 186 19.99 6.71 14.59
CA GLU A 186 20.93 5.59 14.58
C GLU A 186 20.46 4.48 13.63
N ALA A 187 19.18 4.10 13.70
CA ALA A 187 18.58 3.10 12.82
C ALA A 187 18.73 3.49 11.34
N VAL A 188 18.31 4.72 11.01
CA VAL A 188 18.33 5.23 9.63
C VAL A 188 19.76 5.22 9.08
N ARG A 189 20.72 5.83 9.80
CA ARG A 189 22.11 5.85 9.35
C ARG A 189 22.65 4.42 9.14
N TYR A 190 22.41 3.52 10.09
CA TYR A 190 22.84 2.14 9.98
C TYR A 190 22.20 1.44 8.76
N TYR A 191 20.91 1.64 8.53
CA TYR A 191 20.19 1.06 7.40
C TYR A 191 20.76 1.55 6.08
N GLU A 192 20.90 2.87 5.91
CA GLU A 192 21.43 3.47 4.67
C GLU A 192 22.87 3.03 4.40
N GLU A 193 23.74 2.98 5.43
CA GLU A 193 25.13 2.52 5.30
C GLU A 193 25.27 1.05 4.89
N ASN A 194 24.26 0.22 5.17
CA ASN A 194 24.29 -1.23 4.91
C ASN A 194 23.33 -1.66 3.79
N GLY A 195 22.81 -0.72 2.99
CA GLY A 195 21.95 -1.02 1.86
C GLY A 195 20.54 -1.49 2.25
N VAL A 196 20.07 -1.15 3.45
CA VAL A 196 18.69 -1.38 3.88
C VAL A 196 17.93 -0.07 3.75
N LYS A 197 16.80 -0.08 3.04
CA LYS A 197 15.99 1.13 2.85
C LYS A 197 15.20 1.46 4.12
N PRO A 198 15.31 2.66 4.71
CA PRO A 198 14.43 3.07 5.79
C PRO A 198 12.98 3.24 5.29
N VAL A 199 12.04 2.58 5.96
CA VAL A 199 10.60 2.61 5.62
C VAL A 199 9.85 3.22 6.78
N PHE A 200 9.52 4.50 6.67
CA PHE A 200 8.94 5.27 7.77
C PHE A 200 7.42 5.05 7.85
N GLN A 201 6.96 4.50 8.97
CA GLN A 201 5.53 4.28 9.20
C GLN A 201 4.88 5.47 9.92
N LEU A 202 4.06 6.24 9.21
CA LEU A 202 3.41 7.45 9.72
C LEU A 202 2.09 7.11 10.42
N TYR A 203 1.97 7.45 11.70
CA TYR A 203 0.71 7.30 12.45
C TYR A 203 -0.30 8.40 12.12
N ASP A 204 0.17 9.62 11.88
CA ASP A 204 -0.61 10.80 11.49
C ASP A 204 0.28 11.94 10.90
N THR A 205 -0.35 13.07 10.53
CA THR A 205 0.36 14.28 10.07
C THR A 205 1.34 14.91 11.05
N HIS A 206 1.17 14.72 12.37
CA HIS A 206 2.08 15.32 13.36
C HIS A 206 3.43 14.64 13.29
N VAL A 207 3.42 13.31 13.19
CA VAL A 207 4.61 12.48 13.04
C VAL A 207 5.43 12.85 11.80
N LEU A 208 4.77 13.13 10.68
CA LEU A 208 5.43 13.58 9.46
C LEU A 208 6.25 14.86 9.68
N ARG A 209 5.72 15.82 10.45
CA ARG A 209 6.42 17.08 10.75
C ARG A 209 7.62 16.85 11.66
N ASP A 210 7.50 15.96 12.64
CA ASP A 210 8.61 15.65 13.54
C ASP A 210 9.75 14.93 12.80
N LEU A 211 9.43 13.96 11.94
CA LEU A 211 10.43 13.36 11.05
C LEU A 211 11.09 14.39 10.15
N LYS A 212 10.30 15.27 9.53
CA LYS A 212 10.85 16.33 8.68
C LYS A 212 11.84 17.21 9.45
N HIS A 213 11.46 17.74 10.60
CA HIS A 213 12.30 18.68 11.33
C HIS A 213 13.54 18.03 11.95
N HIS A 214 13.39 16.81 12.47
CA HIS A 214 14.42 16.17 13.30
C HIS A 214 15.29 15.16 12.55
N VAL A 215 14.82 14.65 11.41
CA VAL A 215 15.54 13.66 10.62
C VAL A 215 15.89 14.24 9.25
N PHE A 216 14.90 14.62 8.43
CA PHE A 216 15.15 15.00 7.03
C PHE A 216 15.84 16.35 6.88
N ASP A 217 15.38 17.40 7.58
CA ASP A 217 15.98 18.75 7.53
C ASP A 217 17.33 18.83 8.26
N GLN A 218 17.69 17.77 9.00
CA GLN A 218 18.99 17.64 9.66
C GLN A 218 19.96 16.76 8.84
N ASP A 219 19.57 16.32 7.64
CA ASP A 219 20.34 15.40 6.79
C ASP A 219 20.71 14.07 7.49
N GLU A 220 19.86 13.61 8.41
CA GLU A 220 20.05 12.36 9.15
C GLU A 220 19.62 11.12 8.34
N ALA A 221 18.68 11.31 7.41
CA ALA A 221 18.33 10.37 6.36
C ALA A 221 18.66 11.06 5.02
N VAL A 222 19.42 10.39 4.16
CA VAL A 222 19.81 10.95 2.86
C VAL A 222 19.42 10.05 1.68
N TRP A 223 18.87 8.87 1.94
CA TRP A 223 18.51 7.94 0.89
C TRP A 223 17.23 8.37 0.15
N ASP A 224 17.45 8.96 -1.02
CA ASP A 224 16.43 9.46 -1.93
C ASP A 224 15.94 8.36 -2.90
N PRO A 225 14.63 8.22 -3.17
CA PRO A 225 13.48 8.88 -2.52
C PRO A 225 13.21 8.34 -1.11
N PHE A 226 12.64 9.14 -0.21
CA PHE A 226 12.17 8.63 1.08
C PHE A 226 10.92 7.76 0.93
N VAL A 227 10.82 6.67 1.70
CA VAL A 227 9.61 5.80 1.72
C VAL A 227 8.78 6.11 2.97
N LEU A 228 7.60 6.68 2.76
CA LEU A 228 6.72 7.21 3.80
C LEU A 228 5.34 6.55 3.71
N CYS A 229 5.06 5.61 4.60
CA CYS A 229 3.84 4.80 4.57
C CYS A 229 2.86 5.25 5.64
N ILE A 230 1.69 5.73 5.23
CA ILE A 230 0.62 6.11 6.15
C ILE A 230 -0.05 4.85 6.69
N ARG A 231 -0.07 4.70 8.00
CA ARG A 231 -0.86 3.68 8.68
C ARG A 231 -2.26 4.18 8.94
N ALA A 232 -3.27 3.41 8.54
CA ALA A 232 -4.65 3.73 8.84
C ALA A 232 -5.36 2.55 9.51
N GLY A 233 -5.69 2.66 10.80
CA GLY A 233 -6.47 1.66 11.52
C GLY A 233 -5.67 0.63 12.31
N ALA A 234 -4.35 0.79 12.37
CA ALA A 234 -3.47 -0.09 13.12
C ALA A 234 -2.64 0.68 14.16
N HIS A 235 -2.44 0.13 15.35
CA HIS A 235 -1.70 0.73 16.48
C HIS A 235 -2.02 2.20 16.78
N ASP A 236 -3.30 2.51 17.03
CA ASP A 236 -3.77 3.88 17.38
C ASP A 236 -3.43 4.97 16.35
N SER A 237 -3.12 4.58 15.11
CA SER A 237 -2.94 5.47 13.97
C SER A 237 -4.27 6.08 13.49
N LEU A 238 -4.28 6.62 12.27
CA LEU A 238 -5.45 7.14 11.58
C LEU A 238 -6.73 6.34 11.90
N THR A 239 -7.71 6.99 12.52
CA THR A 239 -8.97 6.31 12.86
C THR A 239 -9.74 5.89 11.62
N THR A 240 -10.28 4.67 11.64
CA THR A 240 -10.96 4.07 10.48
C THR A 240 -12.47 4.01 10.63
N GLY A 241 -12.99 4.07 11.87
CA GLY A 241 -14.42 3.97 12.18
C GLY A 241 -15.25 5.24 11.98
N ASN A 242 -14.63 6.38 11.66
CA ASN A 242 -15.32 7.65 11.48
C ASN A 242 -15.90 7.76 10.06
N ASP A 243 -16.86 6.92 9.70
CA ASP A 243 -17.47 6.92 8.36
C ASP A 243 -18.28 8.20 8.08
N PRO A 244 -18.17 8.83 6.88
CA PRO A 244 -17.23 8.56 5.78
C PRO A 244 -15.91 9.36 5.86
N TRP A 245 -15.65 10.03 6.99
CA TRP A 245 -14.51 10.92 7.19
C TRP A 245 -13.13 10.24 7.01
N SER A 246 -13.02 8.96 7.37
CA SER A 246 -11.77 8.19 7.20
C SER A 246 -11.26 8.20 5.76
N TYR A 247 -12.16 8.17 4.77
CA TYR A 247 -11.81 8.18 3.35
C TYR A 247 -11.19 9.50 2.91
N PHE A 248 -11.78 10.63 3.32
CA PHE A 248 -11.24 11.95 3.05
C PHE A 248 -9.88 12.16 3.73
N LYS A 249 -9.73 11.60 4.93
CA LYS A 249 -8.47 11.69 5.67
C LYS A 249 -7.35 10.98 4.93
N VAL A 250 -7.56 9.76 4.42
CA VAL A 250 -6.55 9.04 3.61
C VAL A 250 -6.03 9.89 2.44
N ILE A 251 -6.94 10.47 1.65
CA ILE A 251 -6.55 11.32 0.50
C ILE A 251 -5.77 12.55 0.98
N SER A 252 -6.25 13.21 2.04
CA SER A 252 -5.61 14.40 2.60
C SER A 252 -4.20 14.11 3.12
N GLU A 253 -4.00 12.96 3.77
CA GLU A 253 -2.71 12.58 4.36
C GLU A 253 -1.70 12.23 3.26
N LEU A 254 -2.10 11.44 2.25
CA LEU A 254 -1.26 11.10 1.09
C LEU A 254 -0.79 12.37 0.36
N HIS A 255 -1.70 13.33 0.17
CA HIS A 255 -1.35 14.61 -0.42
C HIS A 255 -0.41 15.43 0.48
N ASN A 256 -0.68 15.47 1.79
CA ASN A 256 0.13 16.20 2.75
C ASN A 256 1.59 15.68 2.80
N VAL A 257 1.81 14.36 2.73
CA VAL A 257 3.16 13.77 2.63
C VAL A 257 3.91 14.33 1.42
N ARG A 258 3.30 14.28 0.23
CA ARG A 258 3.90 14.76 -1.02
C ARG A 258 4.21 16.26 -1.03
N GLN A 259 3.42 17.05 -0.32
CA GLN A 259 3.64 18.50 -0.21
C GLN A 259 4.66 18.88 0.87
N THR A 260 4.97 17.96 1.79
CA THR A 260 5.85 18.22 2.94
C THR A 260 7.26 17.70 2.71
N VAL A 261 7.37 16.52 2.08
CA VAL A 261 8.65 15.86 1.80
C VAL A 261 8.77 15.67 0.29
N ASP A 262 9.69 16.43 -0.30
CA ASP A 262 10.04 16.31 -1.71
C ASP A 262 10.60 14.92 -2.02
N ASN A 263 10.39 14.47 -3.26
CA ASN A 263 10.82 13.17 -3.78
C ASN A 263 10.55 11.99 -2.82
N SER A 264 9.26 11.75 -2.53
CA SER A 264 8.82 10.68 -1.65
C SER A 264 8.03 9.61 -2.39
N VAL A 265 8.34 8.35 -2.06
CA VAL A 265 7.46 7.20 -2.27
C VAL A 265 6.43 7.23 -1.15
N VAL A 266 5.15 7.36 -1.52
CA VAL A 266 4.08 7.49 -0.53
C VAL A 266 3.25 6.22 -0.49
N GLY A 267 3.24 5.55 0.65
CA GLY A 267 2.52 4.31 0.88
C GLY A 267 1.25 4.48 1.70
N LEU A 268 0.35 3.48 1.61
CA LEU A 268 -0.82 3.36 2.48
C LEU A 268 -0.95 1.94 3.00
N TYR A 269 -1.03 1.80 4.32
CA TYR A 269 -1.25 0.53 5.03
C TYR A 269 -2.64 0.62 5.71
N PRO A 270 -3.73 0.32 4.98
CA PRO A 270 -5.08 0.38 5.51
C PRO A 270 -5.41 -0.90 6.27
N GLY A 271 -5.95 -0.74 7.48
CA GLY A 271 -6.33 -1.81 8.38
C GLY A 271 -7.67 -1.57 9.05
N GLY A 272 -8.05 -2.50 9.93
CA GLY A 272 -9.35 -2.54 10.58
C GLY A 272 -10.49 -2.83 9.59
N ARG A 273 -11.73 -2.60 10.04
CA ARG A 273 -12.93 -3.00 9.27
C ARG A 273 -13.11 -2.23 7.95
N ASN A 274 -12.62 -1.00 7.86
CA ASN A 274 -12.76 -0.15 6.68
C ASN A 274 -11.52 -0.21 5.75
N TRP A 275 -10.68 -1.23 5.87
CA TRP A 275 -9.44 -1.34 5.09
C TRP A 275 -9.67 -1.26 3.58
N LEU A 276 -10.68 -1.98 3.06
CA LEU A 276 -10.91 -2.09 1.61
C LEU A 276 -11.35 -0.77 0.96
N PRO A 277 -12.34 -0.01 1.48
CA PRO A 277 -12.63 1.32 0.95
C PRO A 277 -11.46 2.29 1.08
N MET A 278 -10.68 2.22 2.17
CA MET A 278 -9.49 3.07 2.33
C MET A 278 -8.39 2.72 1.33
N LEU A 279 -8.19 1.42 1.04
CA LEU A 279 -7.31 0.96 -0.02
C LEU A 279 -7.72 1.57 -1.37
N ALA A 280 -9.01 1.54 -1.71
CA ALA A 280 -9.53 2.18 -2.91
C ALA A 280 -9.17 3.67 -2.96
N MET A 281 -9.34 4.39 -1.84
CA MET A 281 -8.96 5.81 -1.76
C MET A 281 -7.46 6.02 -1.91
N GLY A 282 -6.62 5.13 -1.37
CA GLY A 282 -5.17 5.16 -1.54
C GLY A 282 -4.74 4.97 -2.98
N LEU A 283 -5.35 4.00 -3.67
CA LEU A 283 -5.11 3.72 -5.09
C LEU A 283 -5.51 4.92 -5.97
N ILE A 284 -6.70 5.51 -5.72
CA ILE A 284 -7.17 6.72 -6.43
C ILE A 284 -6.26 7.93 -6.17
N ALA A 285 -5.84 8.11 -4.92
CA ALA A 285 -4.89 9.15 -4.52
C ALA A 285 -3.46 8.87 -4.99
N GLY A 286 -3.23 7.71 -5.59
CA GLY A 286 -2.03 7.38 -6.31
C GLY A 286 -0.89 6.81 -5.46
N ALA A 287 -1.18 6.14 -4.35
CA ALA A 287 -0.17 5.52 -3.46
C ALA A 287 0.81 4.64 -4.26
N ASN A 288 2.11 4.74 -3.99
CA ASN A 288 3.15 3.99 -4.70
C ASN A 288 3.29 2.56 -4.18
N VAL A 289 3.04 2.36 -2.89
CA VAL A 289 3.02 1.06 -2.23
C VAL A 289 1.78 0.95 -1.36
N VAL A 290 1.13 -0.21 -1.39
CA VAL A 290 0.02 -0.52 -0.49
C VAL A 290 0.34 -1.81 0.23
N ARG A 291 0.06 -1.86 1.53
CA ARG A 291 0.21 -3.07 2.32
C ARG A 291 -1.14 -3.62 2.70
N VAL A 292 -1.33 -4.91 2.49
CA VAL A 292 -2.57 -5.59 2.84
C VAL A 292 -2.24 -6.96 3.42
N GLY A 293 -3.11 -7.45 4.29
CA GLY A 293 -2.97 -8.79 4.85
C GLY A 293 -3.64 -8.93 6.21
N ILE A 294 -3.62 -10.17 6.72
CA ILE A 294 -4.27 -10.56 7.96
C ILE A 294 -3.69 -9.84 9.18
N GLU A 295 -2.46 -9.33 9.07
CA GLU A 295 -1.86 -8.48 10.11
C GLU A 295 -2.65 -7.19 10.35
N ASP A 296 -3.25 -6.62 9.30
CA ASP A 296 -3.86 -5.29 9.36
C ASP A 296 -5.39 -5.35 9.37
N ALA A 297 -5.99 -6.39 8.78
CA ALA A 297 -7.45 -6.53 8.68
C ALA A 297 -7.92 -7.98 8.90
N TYR A 298 -9.05 -8.15 9.58
CA TYR A 298 -9.67 -9.48 9.78
C TYR A 298 -10.97 -9.67 9.00
N TRP A 299 -11.68 -8.58 8.70
CA TRP A 299 -12.96 -8.61 8.01
C TRP A 299 -12.71 -8.44 6.52
N LYS A 300 -13.27 -9.33 5.71
CA LYS A 300 -13.12 -9.26 4.25
C LYS A 300 -13.81 -8.03 3.68
N TYR A 301 -15.03 -7.73 4.17
CA TYR A 301 -15.80 -6.58 3.73
C TYR A 301 -16.26 -5.70 4.91
N PRO A 302 -16.30 -4.37 4.74
CA PRO A 302 -16.64 -3.43 5.82
C PRO A 302 -18.09 -3.58 6.34
N HIS A 303 -19.01 -4.03 5.47
CA HIS A 303 -20.44 -4.11 5.75
C HIS A 303 -20.89 -5.49 6.24
N SER A 304 -19.97 -6.44 6.43
CA SER A 304 -20.27 -7.82 6.80
C SER A 304 -19.35 -8.30 7.91
N ASP A 305 -19.76 -9.37 8.61
CA ASP A 305 -18.91 -10.07 9.58
C ASP A 305 -18.16 -11.26 8.95
N GLU A 306 -18.06 -11.29 7.62
CA GLU A 306 -17.23 -12.25 6.89
C GLU A 306 -15.76 -12.01 7.24
N LEU A 307 -15.11 -13.04 7.78
CA LEU A 307 -13.68 -13.03 8.06
C LEU A 307 -12.89 -13.38 6.80
N ILE A 308 -11.67 -12.88 6.74
CA ILE A 308 -10.69 -13.33 5.76
C ILE A 308 -10.32 -14.77 6.10
N GLU A 309 -10.48 -15.68 5.13
CA GLU A 309 -10.19 -17.12 5.31
C GLU A 309 -8.76 -17.49 4.87
N LYS A 310 -8.21 -16.78 3.88
CA LYS A 310 -6.81 -16.90 3.45
C LYS A 310 -6.21 -15.52 3.25
N ASN A 311 -4.93 -15.37 3.56
CA ASN A 311 -4.28 -14.07 3.42
C ASN A 311 -4.14 -13.69 1.94
N SER A 312 -3.84 -14.65 1.07
CA SER A 312 -3.71 -14.43 -0.38
C SER A 312 -4.97 -13.82 -1.02
N GLU A 313 -6.18 -14.13 -0.54
CA GLU A 313 -7.43 -13.53 -1.04
C GLU A 313 -7.48 -12.00 -0.88
N VAL A 314 -6.80 -11.46 0.14
CA VAL A 314 -6.73 -10.02 0.38
C VAL A 314 -5.76 -9.35 -0.60
N VAL A 315 -4.69 -10.06 -0.97
CA VAL A 315 -3.75 -9.62 -2.01
C VAL A 315 -4.43 -9.65 -3.37
N GLU A 316 -5.11 -10.74 -3.73
CA GLU A 316 -5.90 -10.85 -4.96
C GLU A 316 -6.90 -9.70 -5.07
N LEU A 317 -7.65 -9.42 -4.00
CA LEU A 317 -8.61 -8.32 -3.98
C LEU A 317 -7.95 -6.94 -4.18
N ALA A 318 -6.75 -6.73 -3.64
CA ALA A 318 -5.99 -5.50 -3.84
C ALA A 318 -5.48 -5.36 -5.28
N VAL A 319 -5.03 -6.46 -5.90
CA VAL A 319 -4.62 -6.52 -7.30
C VAL A 319 -5.79 -6.21 -8.22
N GLU A 320 -6.90 -6.93 -8.07
CA GLU A 320 -8.11 -6.74 -8.87
C GLU A 320 -8.62 -5.30 -8.75
N LEU A 321 -8.64 -4.75 -7.52
CA LEU A 321 -9.08 -3.37 -7.30
C LEU A 321 -8.17 -2.34 -7.97
N ALA A 322 -6.85 -2.52 -7.92
CA ALA A 322 -5.91 -1.66 -8.62
C ALA A 322 -6.13 -1.72 -10.14
N GLU A 323 -6.21 -2.92 -10.71
CA GLU A 323 -6.41 -3.13 -12.15
C GLU A 323 -7.77 -2.60 -12.63
N MET A 324 -8.85 -2.80 -11.86
CA MET A 324 -10.17 -2.24 -12.16
C MET A 324 -10.16 -0.71 -12.21
N LEU A 325 -9.31 -0.07 -11.41
CA LEU A 325 -9.09 1.38 -11.44
C LEU A 325 -8.12 1.81 -12.55
N GLY A 326 -7.55 0.88 -13.31
CA GLY A 326 -6.57 1.14 -14.37
C GLY A 326 -5.15 1.37 -13.89
N ARG A 327 -4.83 1.02 -12.63
CA ARG A 327 -3.47 1.10 -12.07
C ARG A 327 -2.67 -0.12 -12.50
N GLU A 328 -1.41 0.09 -12.87
CA GLU A 328 -0.47 -1.01 -13.10
C GLU A 328 0.02 -1.59 -11.77
N VAL A 329 -0.20 -2.89 -11.56
CA VAL A 329 0.37 -3.65 -10.44
C VAL A 329 1.77 -4.14 -10.83
N VAL A 330 2.76 -3.83 -10.00
CA VAL A 330 4.15 -4.24 -10.22
C VAL A 330 4.45 -5.49 -9.40
N THR A 331 4.63 -6.60 -10.11
CA THR A 331 4.99 -7.91 -9.53
C THR A 331 6.46 -8.24 -9.67
N ASP A 332 7.17 -7.64 -10.64
CA ASP A 332 8.61 -7.82 -10.82
C ASP A 332 9.42 -7.13 -9.68
N PRO A 333 10.17 -7.88 -8.87
CA PRO A 333 10.92 -7.32 -7.74
C PRO A 333 11.98 -6.30 -8.16
N VAL A 334 12.57 -6.42 -9.35
CA VAL A 334 13.57 -5.46 -9.83
C VAL A 334 12.90 -4.10 -10.05
N ARG A 335 11.80 -4.06 -10.80
CA ARG A 335 11.03 -2.84 -11.00
C ARG A 335 10.41 -2.30 -9.71
N ALA A 336 9.96 -3.17 -8.81
CA ALA A 336 9.44 -2.74 -7.51
C ALA A 336 10.53 -2.02 -6.69
N ARG A 337 11.77 -2.52 -6.68
CA ARG A 337 12.91 -1.83 -6.05
C ARG A 337 13.21 -0.49 -6.69
N GLU A 338 13.13 -0.38 -8.02
CA GLU A 338 13.31 0.91 -8.73
C GLU A 338 12.28 1.96 -8.26
N ILE A 339 11.01 1.55 -8.12
CA ILE A 339 9.94 2.44 -7.63
C ILE A 339 10.17 2.84 -6.17
N LEU A 340 10.59 1.89 -5.33
CA LEU A 340 10.81 2.09 -3.90
C LEU A 340 12.15 2.77 -3.59
N GLY A 341 13.03 2.92 -4.58
CA GLY A 341 14.39 3.45 -4.38
C GLY A 341 15.26 2.54 -3.51
N MET A 342 15.16 1.21 -3.71
CA MET A 342 15.87 0.18 -2.97
C MET A 342 16.99 -0.43 -3.80
N GLU A 343 18.04 -0.89 -3.12
CA GLU A 343 19.13 -1.68 -3.72
C GLU A 343 19.08 -3.12 -3.19
N TYR A 344 19.57 -4.08 -3.98
CA TYR A 344 19.75 -5.47 -3.53
C TYR A 344 21.23 -5.78 -3.43
N THR A 345 21.71 -6.16 -2.24
CA THR A 345 23.14 -6.26 -1.93
C THR A 345 23.63 -7.69 -1.74
N SER A 346 22.74 -8.67 -1.62
CA SER A 346 23.11 -10.08 -1.49
C SER A 346 23.57 -10.71 -2.82
N PRO A 347 24.40 -11.77 -2.77
CA PRO A 347 24.72 -12.59 -3.94
C PRO A 347 23.45 -13.15 -4.60
N ARG A 348 23.41 -13.13 -5.93
CA ARG A 348 22.31 -13.70 -6.74
C ARG A 348 22.51 -15.17 -7.05
#